data_AF-A0A6A5ES95-F1
#
_entry.id   AF-A0A6A5ES95-F1
#
_cell.length_a   1.000
_cell.length_b   1.000
_cell.length_c   1.000
_cell.angle_alpha   90.00
_cell.angle_beta   90.00
_cell.angle_gamma   90.00
#
_symmetry.space_group_name_H-M   'P 1'
#
loop_
_entity.id
_entity.type
_entity.pdbx_description
1 polymer ?
#
loop_
_entity_poly.entity_id
_entity_poly.type
_entity_poly.pdbx_seq_one_letter_code
_entity_poly.pdbx_strand_id
1 'polypeptide(L)'
;MDVCVIRVSHCEKEIFCFSVPEECPSCGEQLRGSRLQEAPSGVVRDQSGWESCVSVPLVRPDMFPLLAQWDRYLDQFSDGPMWDPAWHRFDEEHHNCFTFCLGFINSVLAAEGRSPVSRDTFTHSFILPRMRRVTKYTTLYRHIQRHQYYMVDRQQDTAAKPDIF
;
A
#
# COMPACT_ATOMS: atom_id res chain seq x y z
N MET A 1 -17.70 -0.98 11.24
CA MET A 1 -16.75 -1.29 12.32
C MET A 1 -15.51 -1.81 11.65
N ASP A 2 -14.46 -1.00 11.69
CA ASP A 2 -13.25 -1.32 10.96
C ASP A 2 -12.37 -2.25 11.79
N VAL A 3 -12.23 -3.47 11.29
CA VAL A 3 -11.49 -4.55 11.95
C VAL A 3 -10.12 -4.68 11.32
N CYS A 4 -9.08 -4.52 12.13
CA CYS A 4 -7.69 -4.71 11.73
C CYS A 4 -7.26 -6.17 11.89
N VAL A 5 -6.42 -6.68 10.99
CA VAL A 5 -5.80 -8.00 11.18
C VAL A 5 -4.68 -7.91 12.21
N ILE A 6 -4.85 -8.62 13.33
CA ILE A 6 -3.88 -8.79 14.40
C ILE A 6 -3.04 -10.02 14.09
N ARG A 7 -1.71 -9.89 14.23
CA ARG A 7 -0.77 -11.01 14.15
C ARG A 7 -0.30 -11.38 15.55
N VAL A 8 -0.42 -12.66 15.91
CA VAL A 8 0.03 -13.25 17.17
C VAL A 8 0.97 -14.39 16.86
N SER A 9 2.16 -14.41 17.45
CA SER A 9 3.13 -15.49 17.28
C SER A 9 3.10 -16.39 18.50
N HIS A 10 2.81 -17.69 18.33
CA HIS A 10 2.79 -18.68 19.42
C HIS A 10 3.05 -20.08 18.87
N CYS A 11 3.75 -20.96 19.60
CA CYS A 11 4.05 -22.34 19.18
C CYS A 11 4.65 -22.47 17.76
N GLU A 12 5.57 -21.58 17.38
CA GLU A 12 6.12 -21.52 16.01
C GLU A 12 5.07 -21.34 14.91
N LYS A 13 3.87 -20.86 15.26
CA LYS A 13 2.82 -20.46 14.33
C LYS A 13 2.64 -18.94 14.34
N GLU A 14 2.32 -18.40 13.18
CA GLU A 14 1.73 -17.07 13.05
C GLU A 14 0.21 -17.22 12.96
N ILE A 15 -0.49 -16.60 13.90
CA ILE A 15 -1.95 -16.60 14.03
C ILE A 15 -2.45 -15.21 13.65
N PHE A 16 -3.31 -15.14 12.64
CA PHE A 16 -3.91 -13.91 12.16
C PHE A 16 -5.40 -13.88 12.51
N CYS A 17 -5.89 -12.82 13.14
CA CYS A 17 -7.27 -12.72 13.65
C CYS A 17 -7.76 -11.26 13.73
N PHE A 18 -9.07 -11.01 13.86
CA PHE A 18 -9.58 -9.65 14.15
C PHE A 18 -9.64 -9.35 15.65
N SER A 19 -9.86 -10.39 16.44
CA SER A 19 -9.82 -10.39 17.89
C SER A 19 -8.93 -11.55 18.32
N VAL A 20 -8.00 -11.29 19.24
CA VAL A 20 -7.09 -12.31 19.76
C VAL A 20 -7.93 -13.38 20.47
N PRO A 21 -7.85 -14.67 20.08
CA PRO A 21 -8.50 -15.74 20.82
C PRO A 21 -7.97 -15.80 22.26
N GLU A 22 -8.82 -16.15 23.24
CA GLU A 22 -8.39 -16.24 24.64
C GLU A 22 -7.28 -17.30 24.83
N GLU A 23 -7.36 -18.39 24.06
CA GLU A 23 -6.43 -19.51 24.06
C GLU A 23 -5.85 -19.77 22.66
N CYS A 24 -4.62 -20.27 22.61
CA CYS A 24 -3.95 -20.66 21.38
C CYS A 24 -4.65 -21.86 20.75
N PRO A 25 -5.14 -21.78 19.49
CA PRO A 25 -5.83 -22.91 18.86
C PRO A 25 -4.93 -24.14 18.63
N SER A 26 -3.61 -24.01 18.81
CA SER A 26 -2.65 -25.10 18.67
C SER A 26 -2.28 -25.79 19.99
N CYS A 27 -2.30 -25.10 21.13
CA CYS A 27 -1.81 -25.65 22.40
C CYS A 27 -2.70 -25.37 23.62
N GLY A 28 -3.73 -24.52 23.49
CA GLY A 28 -4.63 -24.15 24.59
C GLY A 28 -4.09 -23.11 25.56
N GLU A 29 -2.87 -22.59 25.39
CA GLU A 29 -2.32 -21.55 26.29
C GLU A 29 -2.81 -20.14 25.98
N GLN A 30 -2.82 -19.26 26.99
CA GLN A 30 -3.34 -17.90 26.87
C GLN A 30 -2.52 -17.03 25.88
N LEU A 31 -3.20 -16.41 24.91
CA LEU A 31 -2.55 -15.53 23.94
C LEU A 31 -2.49 -14.07 24.41
N ARG A 32 -1.38 -13.38 24.12
CA ARG A 32 -1.25 -11.91 24.19
C ARG A 32 -0.94 -11.37 22.80
N GLY A 33 -1.78 -10.49 22.27
CA GLY A 33 -1.62 -9.95 20.91
C GLY A 33 -1.10 -8.52 20.86
N SER A 34 -0.51 -8.16 19.72
CA SER A 34 -0.05 -6.81 19.38
C SER A 34 -0.76 -6.30 18.13
N ARG A 35 -1.28 -5.06 18.17
CA ARG A 35 -2.15 -4.47 17.14
C ARG A 35 -1.35 -3.90 15.97
N LEU A 36 -1.84 -4.07 14.73
CA LEU A 36 -1.41 -3.33 13.55
C LEU A 36 -2.60 -2.46 13.07
N GLN A 37 -2.35 -1.23 12.62
CA GLN A 37 -3.38 -0.22 12.32
C GLN A 37 -3.58 -0.03 10.81
N GLU A 38 -4.84 -0.02 10.32
CA GLU A 38 -5.48 1.03 9.48
C GLU A 38 -6.88 0.63 8.94
N ALA A 39 -7.70 1.67 8.67
CA ALA A 39 -9.15 1.81 8.37
C ALA A 39 -9.63 1.51 6.90
N PRO A 40 -10.85 1.84 6.36
CA PRO A 40 -11.18 1.83 4.91
C PRO A 40 -11.90 3.07 4.25
N SER A 41 -11.40 3.64 3.13
CA SER A 41 -12.18 4.18 1.96
C SER A 41 -11.29 4.76 0.81
N GLY A 42 -11.93 5.31 -0.23
CA GLY A 42 -11.43 5.46 -1.63
C GLY A 42 -10.63 6.74 -1.97
N VAL A 43 -10.61 7.16 -3.25
CA VAL A 43 -9.78 8.29 -3.73
C VAL A 43 -10.49 9.63 -3.49
N VAL A 44 -9.98 10.42 -2.55
CA VAL A 44 -10.52 11.72 -2.13
C VAL A 44 -9.36 12.67 -1.82
N ARG A 45 -9.43 13.98 -2.11
CA ARG A 45 -8.43 14.94 -1.59
C ARG A 45 -8.87 15.35 -0.18
N ASP A 46 -8.40 14.61 0.81
CA ASP A 46 -8.96 14.68 2.16
C ASP A 46 -7.86 14.38 3.20
N GLN A 47 -8.04 14.85 4.43
CA GLN A 47 -7.18 14.51 5.57
C GLN A 47 -7.55 13.15 6.17
N SER A 48 -8.71 12.60 5.77
CA SER A 48 -9.26 11.30 6.14
C SER A 48 -9.74 10.55 4.89
N GLY A 49 -10.19 9.30 5.00
CA GLY A 49 -10.75 8.56 3.85
C GLY A 49 -9.74 7.71 3.07
N TRP A 50 -8.44 7.74 3.42
CA TRP A 50 -7.37 7.03 2.72
C TRP A 50 -7.13 5.61 3.19
N GLU A 51 -7.91 5.18 4.14
CA GLU A 51 -7.54 4.06 4.95
C GLU A 51 -7.67 2.71 4.15
N SER A 52 -8.42 2.67 3.02
CA SER A 52 -8.40 1.55 2.05
C SER A 52 -7.39 1.72 0.92
N CYS A 53 -6.52 2.72 0.98
CA CYS A 53 -5.52 2.97 -0.03
C CYS A 53 -4.19 2.26 0.29
N VAL A 54 -3.42 2.03 -0.77
CA VAL A 54 -2.13 1.33 -0.68
C VAL A 54 -1.05 2.36 -0.93
N SER A 55 -0.32 2.71 0.11
CA SER A 55 0.80 3.64 -0.04
C SER A 55 1.93 2.99 -0.83
N VAL A 56 2.28 3.66 -1.92
CA VAL A 56 3.43 3.35 -2.76
C VAL A 56 4.48 4.43 -2.46
N PRO A 57 5.53 4.13 -1.68
CA PRO A 57 6.60 5.08 -1.41
C PRO A 57 7.41 5.27 -2.69
N LEU A 58 7.32 6.47 -3.25
CA LEU A 58 7.97 6.85 -4.50
C LEU A 58 9.33 7.52 -4.27
N VAL A 59 9.53 8.09 -3.09
CA VAL A 59 10.76 8.78 -2.70
C VAL A 59 11.43 8.07 -1.54
N ARG A 60 12.75 8.18 -1.49
CA ARG A 60 13.54 7.68 -0.36
C ARG A 60 13.37 8.63 0.84
N PRO A 61 13.52 8.14 2.08
CA PRO A 61 13.33 8.95 3.28
C PRO A 61 14.20 10.21 3.33
N ASP A 62 15.39 10.20 2.73
CA ASP A 62 16.34 11.31 2.67
C ASP A 62 15.91 12.48 1.77
N MET A 63 14.83 12.33 1.00
CA MET A 63 14.30 13.36 0.10
C MET A 63 13.31 14.33 0.80
N PHE A 64 13.47 14.58 2.10
CA PHE A 64 12.59 15.46 2.89
C PHE A 64 12.34 16.86 2.27
N PRO A 65 13.34 17.56 1.68
CA PRO A 65 13.10 18.86 1.07
C PRO A 65 12.14 18.78 -0.13
N LEU A 66 12.19 17.68 -0.89
CA LEU A 66 11.31 17.44 -2.03
C LEU A 66 9.88 17.16 -1.55
N LEU A 67 9.73 16.36 -0.49
CA LEU A 67 8.42 16.06 0.13
C LEU A 67 7.68 17.33 0.57
N ALA A 68 8.38 18.32 1.11
CA ALA A 68 7.78 19.58 1.55
C ALA A 68 7.23 20.45 0.39
N GLN A 69 7.58 20.13 -0.87
CA GLN A 69 7.17 20.89 -2.05
C GLN A 69 6.18 20.13 -2.94
N TRP A 70 5.92 18.86 -2.65
CA TRP A 70 5.06 18.00 -3.46
C TRP A 70 3.64 18.53 -3.60
N ASP A 71 3.05 19.07 -2.52
CA ASP A 71 1.71 19.65 -2.59
C ASP A 71 1.63 20.79 -3.60
N ARG A 72 2.65 21.68 -3.59
CA ARG A 72 2.72 22.80 -4.55
C ARG A 72 2.92 22.32 -5.99
N TYR A 73 3.79 21.32 -6.21
CA TYR A 73 3.97 20.76 -7.55
C TYR A 73 2.71 20.06 -8.04
N LEU A 74 1.99 19.38 -7.15
CA LEU A 74 0.75 18.71 -7.48
C LEU A 74 -0.34 19.72 -7.81
N ASP A 75 -0.46 20.81 -7.05
CA ASP A 75 -1.40 21.90 -7.35
C ASP A 75 -1.11 22.50 -8.74
N GLN A 76 0.14 22.88 -9.00
CA GLN A 76 0.54 23.44 -10.28
C GLN A 76 0.34 22.47 -11.45
N PHE A 77 0.63 21.18 -11.24
CA PHE A 77 0.44 20.15 -12.26
C PHE A 77 -1.05 19.91 -12.55
N SER A 78 -1.89 19.95 -11.52
CA SER A 78 -3.35 19.75 -11.63
C SER A 78 -4.04 20.90 -12.36
N ASP A 79 -3.56 22.13 -12.19
CA ASP A 79 -4.06 23.32 -12.89
C ASP A 79 -3.56 23.43 -14.35
N GLY A 80 -2.72 22.49 -14.79
CA GLY A 80 -2.20 22.47 -16.15
C GLY A 80 -3.31 22.32 -17.18
N PRO A 81 -3.24 22.98 -18.35
CA PRO A 81 -4.30 22.96 -19.39
C PRO A 81 -4.53 21.57 -20.01
N MET A 82 -3.65 20.60 -19.69
CA MET A 82 -3.77 19.21 -20.09
C MET A 82 -4.85 18.48 -19.29
N TRP A 83 -5.06 18.83 -18.02
CA TRP A 83 -5.95 18.13 -17.10
C TRP A 83 -7.21 18.95 -16.90
N ASP A 84 -8.34 18.42 -17.36
CA ASP A 84 -9.63 19.08 -17.21
C ASP A 84 -10.27 18.69 -15.86
N PRO A 85 -10.48 19.65 -14.94
CA PRO A 85 -11.14 19.39 -13.66
C PRO A 85 -12.57 18.87 -13.82
N ALA A 86 -13.23 19.15 -14.95
CA ALA A 86 -14.61 18.77 -15.23
C ALA A 86 -14.76 17.39 -15.92
N TRP A 87 -13.68 16.61 -16.00
CA TRP A 87 -13.67 15.21 -16.49
C TRP A 87 -14.09 15.04 -17.96
N HIS A 88 -14.23 16.11 -18.75
CA HIS A 88 -14.67 16.00 -20.14
C HIS A 88 -13.60 15.39 -21.06
N ARG A 89 -12.32 15.47 -20.64
CA ARG A 89 -11.19 14.91 -21.37
C ARG A 89 -10.80 13.50 -20.90
N PHE A 90 -11.51 12.93 -19.92
CA PHE A 90 -11.19 11.61 -19.40
C PHE A 90 -11.29 10.54 -20.49
N ASP A 91 -10.25 9.73 -20.56
CA ASP A 91 -10.18 8.57 -21.43
C ASP A 91 -9.57 7.40 -20.66
N GLU A 92 -10.25 6.25 -20.71
CA GLU A 92 -9.89 5.09 -19.90
C GLU A 92 -8.50 4.52 -20.25
N GLU A 93 -8.00 4.75 -21.46
CA GLU A 93 -6.72 4.19 -21.92
C GLU A 93 -5.55 5.18 -21.83
N HIS A 94 -5.80 6.45 -22.13
CA HIS A 94 -4.78 7.45 -22.40
C HIS A 94 -4.90 8.74 -21.56
N HIS A 95 -6.04 9.00 -20.91
CA HIS A 95 -6.25 10.19 -20.09
C HIS A 95 -7.05 9.88 -18.83
N ASN A 96 -6.45 9.06 -17.98
CA ASN A 96 -7.02 8.57 -16.73
C ASN A 96 -6.14 8.94 -15.51
N CYS A 97 -6.60 8.51 -14.33
CA CYS A 97 -5.89 8.70 -13.07
C CYS A 97 -4.47 8.08 -13.07
N PHE A 98 -4.26 6.96 -13.77
CA PHE A 98 -2.94 6.35 -13.87
C PHE A 98 -1.99 7.25 -14.67
N THR A 99 -2.43 7.74 -15.83
CA THR A 99 -1.62 8.64 -16.68
C THR A 99 -1.38 9.99 -16.00
N PHE A 100 -2.32 10.46 -15.19
CA PHE A 100 -2.15 11.63 -14.34
C PHE A 100 -1.00 11.43 -13.34
N CYS A 101 -1.10 10.38 -12.53
CA CYS A 101 -0.08 10.05 -11.53
C CYS A 101 1.29 9.84 -12.18
N LEU A 102 1.36 9.09 -13.29
CA LEU A 102 2.61 8.85 -14.00
C LEU A 102 3.20 10.15 -14.60
N GLY A 103 2.35 11.01 -15.16
CA GLY A 103 2.75 12.30 -15.70
C GLY A 103 3.32 13.22 -14.61
N PHE A 104 2.66 13.29 -13.46
CA PHE A 104 3.14 14.03 -12.30
C PHE A 104 4.49 13.50 -11.80
N ILE A 105 4.61 12.18 -11.65
CA ILE A 105 5.88 11.57 -11.21
C ILE A 105 7.01 11.88 -12.19
N ASN A 106 6.73 11.79 -13.49
CA ASN A 106 7.72 12.10 -14.52
C ASN A 106 8.08 13.59 -14.57
N SER A 107 7.17 14.51 -14.24
CA SER A 107 7.51 15.94 -14.13
C SER A 107 8.44 16.21 -12.94
N VAL A 108 8.20 15.55 -11.80
CA VAL A 108 9.08 15.61 -10.64
C VAL A 108 10.45 14.99 -10.96
N LEU A 109 10.49 13.82 -11.61
CA LEU A 109 11.75 13.19 -12.02
C LEU A 109 12.55 14.09 -12.96
N ALA A 110 11.89 14.75 -13.92
CA ALA A 110 12.54 15.68 -14.83
C ALA A 110 13.13 16.90 -14.08
N ALA A 111 12.42 17.44 -13.09
CA ALA A 111 12.92 18.53 -12.25
C ALA A 111 14.18 18.13 -11.45
N GLU A 112 14.27 16.85 -11.07
CA GLU A 112 15.43 16.25 -10.40
C GLU A 112 16.53 15.78 -11.39
N GLY A 113 16.39 16.05 -12.70
CA GLY A 113 17.36 15.65 -13.72
C GLY A 113 17.40 14.15 -14.03
N ARG A 114 16.33 13.42 -13.68
CA ARG A 114 16.21 11.97 -13.89
C ARG A 114 15.39 11.66 -15.13
N SER A 115 15.68 10.52 -15.75
CA SER A 115 14.91 10.02 -16.89
C SER A 115 13.48 9.64 -16.49
N PRO A 116 12.49 9.87 -17.38
CA PRO A 116 11.11 9.48 -17.13
C PRO A 116 10.96 7.96 -17.10
N VAL A 117 9.96 7.47 -16.37
CA VAL A 117 9.57 6.06 -16.32
C VAL A 117 8.33 5.80 -17.19
N SER A 118 8.30 4.65 -17.86
CA SER A 118 7.14 4.23 -18.66
C SER A 118 6.03 3.65 -17.78
N ARG A 119 4.83 3.49 -18.36
CA ARG A 119 3.70 2.79 -17.74
C ARG A 119 4.08 1.39 -17.26
N ASP A 120 4.75 0.61 -18.10
CA ASP A 120 5.14 -0.76 -17.78
C ASP A 120 6.18 -0.80 -16.66
N THR A 121 7.22 0.02 -16.76
CA THR A 121 8.28 0.10 -15.74
C THR A 121 7.71 0.54 -14.40
N PHE A 122 6.85 1.57 -14.38
CA PHE A 122 6.21 2.06 -13.17
C PHE A 122 5.32 0.98 -12.53
N THR A 123 4.50 0.32 -13.35
CA THR A 123 3.57 -0.73 -12.89
C THR A 123 4.34 -1.91 -12.29
N HIS A 124 5.36 -2.41 -12.99
CA HIS A 124 6.14 -3.55 -12.53
C HIS A 124 6.98 -3.26 -11.28
N SER A 125 7.57 -2.07 -11.20
CA SER A 125 8.53 -1.74 -10.14
C SER A 125 7.84 -1.29 -8.85
N PHE A 126 6.71 -0.59 -8.96
CA PHE A 126 6.09 0.07 -7.82
C PHE A 126 4.69 -0.47 -7.48
N ILE A 127 3.85 -0.71 -8.49
CA ILE A 127 2.45 -1.08 -8.26
C ILE A 127 2.28 -2.58 -8.00
N LEU A 128 2.78 -3.44 -8.90
CA LEU A 128 2.62 -4.90 -8.79
C LEU A 128 3.12 -5.49 -7.47
N PRO A 129 4.29 -5.09 -6.92
CA PRO A 129 4.75 -5.60 -5.64
C PRO A 129 3.78 -5.30 -4.50
N ARG A 130 3.12 -4.14 -4.55
CA ARG A 130 2.13 -3.71 -3.56
C ARG A 130 0.80 -4.41 -3.78
N MET A 131 0.33 -4.53 -5.02
CA MET A 131 -0.87 -5.29 -5.36
C MET A 131 -0.78 -6.76 -4.96
N ARG A 132 0.39 -7.40 -5.11
CA ARG A 132 0.60 -8.78 -4.60
C ARG A 132 0.39 -8.86 -3.08
N ARG A 133 0.83 -7.86 -2.31
CA ARG A 133 0.58 -7.79 -0.86
C ARG A 133 -0.90 -7.58 -0.55
N VAL A 134 -1.57 -6.71 -1.31
CA VAL A 134 -3.02 -6.45 -1.17
C VAL A 134 -3.83 -7.71 -1.42
N THR A 135 -3.50 -8.49 -2.46
CA THR A 135 -4.18 -9.76 -2.73
C THR A 135 -4.02 -10.75 -1.59
N LYS A 136 -2.79 -10.89 -1.05
CA LYS A 136 -2.52 -11.71 0.14
C LYS A 136 -3.34 -11.23 1.35
N TYR A 137 -3.32 -9.93 1.63
CA TYR A 137 -4.06 -9.33 2.74
C TYR A 137 -5.57 -9.52 2.60
N THR A 138 -6.12 -9.27 1.41
CA THR A 138 -7.56 -9.42 1.12
C THR A 138 -8.00 -10.88 1.29
N THR A 139 -7.17 -11.81 0.83
CA THR A 139 -7.44 -13.25 0.98
C THR A 139 -7.45 -13.64 2.45
N LEU A 140 -6.44 -13.20 3.20
CA LEU A 140 -6.32 -13.41 4.64
C LEU A 140 -7.52 -12.82 5.40
N TYR A 141 -7.85 -11.56 5.13
CA TYR A 141 -8.97 -10.84 5.73
C TYR A 141 -10.29 -11.59 5.50
N ARG A 142 -10.58 -11.98 4.25
CA ARG A 142 -11.78 -12.76 3.89
C ARG A 142 -11.82 -14.14 4.52
N HIS A 143 -10.66 -14.75 4.79
CA HIS A 143 -10.58 -16.02 5.50
C HIS A 143 -10.92 -15.83 6.98
N ILE A 144 -10.30 -14.85 7.64
CA ILE A 144 -10.56 -14.53 9.06
C ILE A 144 -12.02 -14.16 9.28
N GLN A 145 -12.65 -13.42 8.35
CA GLN A 145 -14.09 -13.11 8.41
C GLN A 145 -14.98 -14.36 8.48
N ARG A 146 -14.56 -15.47 7.86
CA ARG A 146 -15.33 -16.73 7.83
C ARG A 146 -14.96 -17.70 8.94
N HIS A 147 -13.69 -17.72 9.36
CA HIS A 147 -13.12 -18.77 10.20
C HIS A 147 -12.56 -18.26 11.54
N GLN A 148 -12.77 -16.99 11.88
CA GLN A 148 -12.28 -16.29 13.09
C GLN A 148 -10.77 -16.08 13.16
N TYR A 149 -9.96 -17.00 12.62
CA TYR A 149 -8.51 -16.89 12.57
C TYR A 149 -7.92 -17.64 11.35
N TYR A 150 -6.66 -17.35 11.02
CA TYR A 150 -5.86 -18.08 10.04
C TYR A 150 -4.49 -18.40 10.66
N MET A 151 -4.04 -19.65 10.57
CA MET A 151 -2.76 -20.09 11.14
C MET A 151 -1.82 -20.60 10.06
N VAL A 152 -0.56 -20.22 10.18
CA VAL A 152 0.53 -20.75 9.34
C VAL A 152 1.75 -21.08 10.18
N ASP A 153 2.50 -22.08 9.76
CA ASP A 153 3.84 -22.34 10.30
C ASP A 153 4.75 -21.14 10.06
N ARG A 154 5.48 -20.74 11.10
CA ARG A 154 6.50 -19.72 11.02
C ARG A 154 7.64 -20.28 10.19
N GLN A 155 7.69 -19.88 8.92
CA GLN A 155 8.84 -20.20 8.07
C GLN A 155 10.10 -19.62 8.74
N GLN A 156 11.09 -20.46 9.03
CA GLN A 156 12.43 -19.97 9.36
C GLN A 156 12.93 -19.20 8.13
N ASP A 157 13.11 -17.89 8.26
CA ASP A 157 13.72 -17.04 7.23
C ASP A 157 15.16 -17.51 6.99
N THR A 158 15.36 -18.54 6.16
CA THR A 158 16.63 -18.72 5.44
C THR A 158 16.61 -17.82 4.20
N ALA A 159 16.47 -16.52 4.42
CA ALA A 159 16.67 -15.52 3.39
C ALA A 159 18.02 -14.84 3.65
N ALA A 160 19.09 -15.47 3.18
CA ALA A 160 20.29 -14.73 2.83
C ALA A 160 19.84 -13.62 1.86
N LYS A 161 19.81 -12.37 2.32
CA LYS A 161 19.68 -11.23 1.43
C LYS A 161 20.85 -11.30 0.44
N PRO A 162 20.64 -11.40 -0.87
CA PRO A 162 21.70 -11.05 -1.78
C PRO A 162 21.94 -9.55 -1.61
N ASP A 163 23.16 -9.19 -1.25
CA ASP A 163 23.68 -7.83 -1.42
C ASP A 163 23.57 -7.50 -2.91
N ILE A 164 22.69 -6.55 -3.24
CA ILE A 164 22.67 -5.96 -4.58
C ILE A 164 22.79 -4.45 -4.38
N PHE A 165 23.90 -3.97 -4.92
CA PHE A 165 24.35 -2.59 -5.09
C PHE A 165 23.27 -1.65 -5.65
#